data_AF-A0A956RQ22-F1
#
_entry.id   AF-A0A956RQ22-F1
#
_cell.length_a   1.000
_cell.length_b   1.000
_cell.length_c   1.000
_cell.angle_alpha   90.00
_cell.angle_beta   90.00
_cell.angle_gamma   90.00
#
_symmetry.space_group_name_H-M   'P 1'
#
loop_
_entity.id
_entity.type
_entity.pdbx_description
1 polymer ?
#
loop_
_entity_poly.entity_id
_entity_poly.type
_entity_poly.pdbx_seq_one_letter_code
_entity_poly.pdbx_strand_id
1 'polypeptide(L)'
;MSAILILSSFCAAGANAHEYWLTPSAFSAEQASVVAIHAFVGTGFDGELLPYAHQRTLRFVARADRDIDLAAHPVNGSVDFAYLKVPDDRGVLVAYGSTFTEIELPARKFEAYLAMEGLDGPRKERAARGEADLPGRERFARCPKTWIAAPKPDLGRLEKPVGLPLEIVALADPQSESTVPVRVLYHGDPLPDALVRAWNQSAT
;
A
#
# COMPACT_ATOMS: atom_id res chain seq x y z
N MET A 1 -45.76 -19.19 -25.24
CA MET A 1 -45.35 -18.28 -24.14
C MET A 1 -43.94 -18.67 -23.74
N SER A 2 -42.94 -17.97 -24.25
CA SER A 2 -41.52 -18.30 -24.00
C SER A 2 -41.04 -17.50 -22.79
N ALA A 3 -40.65 -18.20 -21.72
CA ALA A 3 -40.04 -17.59 -20.56
C ALA A 3 -38.55 -17.34 -20.86
N ILE A 4 -38.17 -16.06 -20.94
CA ILE A 4 -36.77 -15.65 -21.02
C ILE A 4 -36.21 -15.71 -19.60
N LEU A 5 -35.33 -16.67 -19.35
CA LEU A 5 -34.47 -16.70 -18.16
C LEU A 5 -33.42 -15.59 -18.31
N ILE A 6 -33.63 -14.47 -17.62
CA ILE A 6 -32.59 -13.46 -17.44
C ILE A 6 -31.63 -14.04 -16.40
N LEU A 7 -30.52 -14.62 -16.88
CA LEU A 7 -29.40 -14.99 -16.04
C LEU A 7 -28.71 -13.68 -15.62
N SER A 8 -29.17 -13.11 -14.51
CA SER A 8 -28.52 -11.97 -13.87
C SER A 8 -27.12 -12.42 -13.43
N SER A 9 -26.13 -12.11 -14.26
CA SER A 9 -24.73 -12.28 -13.92
C SER A 9 -24.45 -11.43 -12.69
N PHE A 10 -24.36 -12.08 -11.54
CA PHE A 10 -24.01 -11.44 -10.29
C PHE A 10 -22.53 -11.07 -10.42
N CYS A 11 -22.23 -9.86 -10.90
CA CYS A 11 -20.91 -9.28 -10.77
C CYS A 11 -20.59 -9.28 -9.27
N ALA A 12 -19.79 -10.25 -8.85
CA ALA A 12 -19.21 -10.24 -7.52
C ALA A 12 -18.32 -9.01 -7.45
N ALA A 13 -18.87 -7.89 -6.98
CA ALA A 13 -18.05 -6.79 -6.47
C ALA A 13 -17.13 -7.42 -5.43
N GLY A 14 -15.86 -7.58 -5.81
CA GLY A 14 -14.82 -8.17 -4.98
C GLY A 14 -14.64 -7.32 -3.73
N ALA A 15 -14.18 -7.95 -2.66
CA ALA A 15 -13.68 -7.18 -1.52
C ALA A 15 -12.57 -6.26 -2.03
N ASN A 16 -12.74 -4.94 -1.90
CA ASN A 16 -11.83 -3.92 -2.43
C ASN A 16 -10.56 -3.75 -1.58
N ALA A 17 -10.06 -4.83 -0.97
CA ALA A 17 -8.82 -4.88 -0.20
C ALA A 17 -7.69 -5.50 -1.02
N HIS A 18 -7.65 -5.16 -2.30
CA HIS A 18 -6.52 -5.50 -3.17
C HIS A 18 -5.25 -4.82 -2.66
N GLU A 19 -4.12 -5.46 -2.90
CA GLU A 19 -2.79 -4.92 -2.63
C GLU A 19 -2.67 -3.53 -3.29
N TYR A 20 -1.99 -2.61 -2.62
CA TYR A 20 -1.73 -1.27 -3.15
C TYR A 20 -0.25 -0.93 -2.98
N TRP A 21 0.44 -0.67 -4.09
CA TRP A 21 1.88 -0.46 -4.09
C TRP A 21 2.28 0.74 -4.95
N LEU A 22 3.44 1.30 -4.63
CA LEU A 22 4.10 2.31 -5.45
C LEU A 22 5.14 1.62 -6.32
N THR A 23 5.09 1.88 -7.62
CA THR A 23 6.08 1.38 -8.59
C THR A 23 6.89 2.57 -9.12
N PRO A 24 8.19 2.66 -8.81
CA PRO A 24 9.07 3.59 -9.49
C PRO A 24 9.41 3.05 -10.89
N SER A 25 9.67 3.93 -11.85
CA SER A 25 10.15 3.55 -13.18
C SER A 25 11.52 2.87 -13.15
N ALA A 26 12.27 3.03 -12.06
CA ALA A 26 13.49 2.30 -11.76
C ALA A 26 13.64 2.15 -10.24
N PHE A 27 13.93 0.93 -9.77
CA PHE A 27 14.19 0.65 -8.35
C PHE A 27 15.64 0.95 -7.91
N SER A 28 16.50 1.34 -8.86
CA SER A 28 17.84 1.86 -8.61
C SER A 28 18.09 3.02 -9.55
N ALA A 29 18.62 4.14 -9.05
CA ALA A 29 18.85 5.33 -9.86
C ALA A 29 20.05 6.14 -9.35
N GLU A 30 20.73 6.81 -10.28
CA GLU A 30 21.84 7.71 -9.98
C GLU A 30 21.33 9.12 -9.64
N GLN A 31 22.19 9.92 -9.00
CA GLN A 31 21.90 11.33 -8.75
C GLN A 31 21.48 12.06 -10.04
N ALA A 32 20.52 12.95 -9.92
CA ALA A 32 19.92 13.76 -10.99
C ALA A 32 19.11 13.00 -12.04
N SER A 33 19.03 11.66 -11.98
CA SER A 33 18.07 10.89 -12.77
C SER A 33 16.64 11.27 -12.38
N VAL A 34 15.72 11.17 -13.34
CA VAL A 34 14.28 11.40 -13.10
C VAL A 34 13.60 10.04 -13.04
N VAL A 35 12.96 9.75 -11.91
CA VAL A 35 12.21 8.52 -11.67
C VAL A 35 10.73 8.87 -11.61
N ALA A 36 9.93 8.29 -12.49
CA ALA A 36 8.47 8.39 -12.40
C ALA A 36 7.97 7.47 -11.30
N ILE A 37 6.95 7.91 -10.56
CA ILE A 37 6.28 7.12 -9.51
C ILE A 37 4.84 6.89 -9.96
N HIS A 38 4.42 5.63 -9.94
CA HIS A 38 3.05 5.20 -10.21
C HIS A 38 2.47 4.49 -8.99
N ALA A 39 1.14 4.45 -8.89
CA ALA A 39 0.45 3.63 -7.90
C ALA A 39 -0.45 2.61 -8.58
N PHE A 40 -0.47 1.40 -8.03
CA PHE A 40 -1.26 0.30 -8.56
C PHE A 40 -2.19 -0.27 -7.49
N VAL A 41 -3.27 -0.90 -7.93
CA VAL A 41 -4.13 -1.75 -7.11
C VAL A 41 -4.35 -3.09 -7.80
N GLY A 42 -4.20 -4.19 -7.07
CA GLY A 42 -4.32 -5.52 -7.67
C GLY A 42 -3.94 -6.66 -6.73
N THR A 43 -3.53 -7.78 -7.29
CA THR A 43 -3.10 -8.96 -6.52
C THR A 43 -1.89 -9.60 -7.17
N GLY A 44 -0.84 -9.86 -6.39
CA GLY A 44 0.38 -10.51 -6.86
C GLY A 44 1.11 -9.72 -7.94
N PHE A 45 1.15 -8.39 -7.82
CA PHE A 45 1.69 -7.44 -8.80
C PHE A 45 0.98 -7.40 -10.17
N ASP A 46 -0.14 -8.10 -10.34
CA ASP A 46 -1.06 -7.90 -11.46
C ASP A 46 -2.16 -6.92 -11.03
N GLY A 47 -2.20 -5.73 -11.64
CA GLY A 47 -3.05 -4.67 -11.16
C GLY A 47 -3.20 -3.49 -12.11
N GLU A 48 -4.14 -2.62 -11.76
CA GLU A 48 -4.49 -1.43 -12.52
C GLU A 48 -3.78 -0.19 -11.97
N LEU A 49 -3.33 0.69 -12.88
CA LEU A 49 -2.84 2.02 -12.52
C LEU A 49 -3.96 2.82 -11.88
N LEU A 50 -3.65 3.48 -10.77
CA LEU A 50 -4.59 4.37 -10.10
C LEU A 50 -4.25 5.85 -10.33
N PRO A 51 -5.26 6.69 -10.62
CA PRO A 51 -5.06 8.12 -10.69
C PRO A 51 -4.85 8.72 -9.30
N TYR A 52 -3.99 9.74 -9.23
CA TYR A 52 -3.75 10.53 -8.02
C TYR A 52 -5.00 11.31 -7.64
N ALA A 53 -5.36 11.27 -6.36
CA ALA A 53 -6.51 11.99 -5.82
C ALA A 53 -6.09 12.87 -4.64
N HIS A 54 -5.95 14.17 -4.86
CA HIS A 54 -5.48 15.13 -3.86
C HIS A 54 -6.32 15.10 -2.57
N GLN A 55 -7.64 14.99 -2.70
CA GLN A 55 -8.56 14.92 -1.56
C GLN A 55 -8.39 13.65 -0.71
N ARG A 56 -7.74 12.61 -1.26
CA ARG A 56 -7.45 11.36 -0.56
C ARG A 56 -6.02 11.30 -0.05
N THR A 57 -5.16 12.25 -0.38
CA THR A 57 -3.75 12.22 0.04
C THR A 57 -3.61 12.87 1.42
N LEU A 58 -3.19 12.06 2.40
CA LEU A 58 -2.80 12.54 3.73
C LEU A 58 -1.32 12.94 3.76
N ARG A 59 -0.47 12.17 3.07
CA ARG A 59 0.99 12.40 3.01
C ARG A 59 1.53 11.85 1.71
N PHE A 60 2.42 12.59 1.04
CA PHE A 60 3.19 12.05 -0.08
C PHE A 60 4.57 12.69 -0.08
N VAL A 61 5.61 11.91 0.19
CA VAL A 61 6.95 12.43 0.49
C VAL A 61 8.04 11.54 -0.10
N ALA A 62 9.15 12.15 -0.52
CA ALA A 62 10.41 11.48 -0.78
C ALA A 62 11.39 11.84 0.36
N ARG A 63 11.83 10.84 1.12
CA ARG A 63 12.86 11.00 2.14
C ARG A 63 14.25 10.89 1.52
N ALA A 64 14.95 12.02 1.53
CA ALA A 64 16.37 12.14 1.23
C ALA A 64 17.10 12.76 2.43
N ASP A 65 18.17 13.55 2.22
CA ASP A 65 18.80 14.35 3.29
C ASP A 65 17.79 15.26 4.02
N ARG A 66 16.71 15.62 3.31
CA ARG A 66 15.54 16.32 3.80
C ARG A 66 14.32 15.74 3.12
N ASP A 67 13.20 15.69 3.83
CA ASP A 67 11.92 15.27 3.27
C ASP A 67 11.50 16.26 2.16
N ILE A 68 11.18 15.72 0.98
CA ILE A 68 10.66 16.45 -0.18
C ILE A 68 9.17 16.20 -0.26
N ASP A 69 8.35 17.25 -0.18
CA ASP A 69 6.90 17.14 -0.34
C ASP A 69 6.54 16.88 -1.82
N LEU A 70 6.04 15.67 -2.07
CA LEU A 70 5.59 15.23 -3.39
C LEU A 70 4.12 15.51 -3.62
N ALA A 71 3.35 15.94 -2.61
CA ALA A 71 1.91 16.21 -2.75
C ALA A 71 1.60 17.52 -3.48
N ALA A 72 2.55 18.45 -3.57
CA ALA A 72 2.37 19.79 -4.14
C ALA A 72 2.35 19.86 -5.69
N HIS A 73 2.86 18.82 -6.35
CA HIS A 73 3.10 18.80 -7.80
C HIS A 73 2.15 17.93 -8.65
N PRO A 74 1.53 16.84 -8.15
CA PRO A 74 0.79 15.93 -9.01
C PRO A 74 -0.49 16.59 -9.52
N VAL A 75 -0.83 16.34 -10.78
CA VAL A 75 -2.13 16.73 -11.33
C VAL A 75 -3.19 15.76 -10.83
N ASN A 76 -4.24 16.27 -10.19
CA ASN A 76 -5.36 15.43 -9.75
C ASN A 76 -5.99 14.70 -10.95
N GLY A 77 -6.12 13.37 -10.86
CA GLY A 77 -6.55 12.51 -11.96
C GLY A 77 -5.41 11.92 -12.80
N SER A 78 -4.17 12.39 -12.65
CA SER A 78 -3.00 11.83 -13.34
C SER A 78 -2.62 10.46 -12.79
N VAL A 79 -2.23 9.53 -13.66
CA VAL A 79 -1.64 8.25 -13.23
C VAL A 79 -0.17 8.39 -12.83
N ASP A 80 0.52 9.42 -13.31
CA ASP A 80 1.87 9.77 -12.85
C ASP A 80 1.74 10.50 -11.50
N PHE A 81 2.02 9.79 -10.41
CA PHE A 81 1.97 10.36 -9.06
C PHE A 81 3.09 11.40 -8.89
N ALA A 82 4.31 11.12 -9.35
CA ALA A 82 5.40 12.08 -9.26
C ALA A 82 6.46 11.82 -10.32
N TYR A 83 7.23 12.86 -10.63
CA TYR A 83 8.51 12.77 -11.31
C TYR A 83 9.59 13.24 -10.33
N LEU A 84 10.26 12.28 -9.69
CA LEU A 84 11.29 12.54 -8.69
C LEU A 84 12.64 12.70 -9.37
N LYS A 85 13.23 13.89 -9.30
CA LYS A 85 14.66 14.06 -9.57
C LYS A 85 15.46 13.58 -8.37
N VAL A 86 16.26 12.52 -8.54
CA VAL A 86 17.05 11.91 -7.47
C VAL A 86 18.03 12.95 -6.91
N PRO A 87 17.95 13.30 -5.61
CA PRO A 87 18.67 14.45 -5.07
C PRO A 87 20.15 14.16 -4.80
N ASP A 88 20.49 12.92 -4.45
CA ASP A 88 21.82 12.49 -4.02
C ASP A 88 22.07 11.00 -4.34
N ASP A 89 23.25 10.48 -4.02
CA ASP A 89 23.68 9.11 -4.28
C ASP A 89 23.40 8.14 -3.11
N ARG A 90 22.46 8.48 -2.22
CA ARG A 90 22.19 7.74 -0.96
C ARG A 90 20.87 6.99 -0.90
N GLY A 91 20.12 6.99 -2.00
CA GLY A 91 18.86 6.26 -2.15
C GLY A 91 17.68 7.03 -1.53
N VAL A 92 16.48 6.82 -2.04
CA VAL A 92 15.30 7.60 -1.67
C VAL A 92 14.16 6.67 -1.30
N LEU A 93 13.59 6.90 -0.12
CA LEU A 93 12.34 6.25 0.28
C LEU A 93 11.17 7.15 -0.11
N VAL A 94 10.34 6.69 -1.04
CA VAL A 94 9.09 7.37 -1.40
C VAL A 94 7.95 6.74 -0.60
N ALA A 95 7.14 7.57 0.04
CA ALA A 95 6.04 7.13 0.89
C ALA A 95 4.76 7.89 0.58
N TYR A 96 3.66 7.15 0.45
CA TYR A 96 2.32 7.70 0.23
C TYR A 96 1.38 7.23 1.36
N GLY A 97 0.52 8.12 1.81
CA GLY A 97 -0.49 7.88 2.82
C GLY A 97 -1.82 8.43 2.36
N SER A 98 -2.87 7.60 2.37
CA SER A 98 -4.23 8.06 2.08
C SER A 98 -4.99 8.44 3.36
N THR A 99 -6.04 9.24 3.20
CA THR A 99 -7.12 9.34 4.20
C THR A 99 -7.87 8.01 4.29
N PHE A 100 -8.62 7.83 5.38
CA PHE A 100 -9.47 6.64 5.54
C PHE A 100 -10.60 6.64 4.51
N THR A 101 -10.82 5.49 3.89
CA THR A 101 -11.99 5.19 3.08
C THR A 101 -12.84 4.17 3.81
N GLU A 102 -14.14 4.44 3.93
CA GLU A 102 -15.10 3.52 4.53
C GLU A 102 -15.75 2.65 3.45
N ILE A 103 -15.93 1.37 3.75
CA ILE A 103 -16.71 0.45 2.92
C ILE A 103 -17.62 -0.41 3.79
N GLU A 104 -18.71 -0.88 3.19
CA GLU A 104 -19.60 -1.86 3.78
C GLU A 104 -19.69 -3.08 2.86
N LEU A 105 -19.58 -4.26 3.47
CA LEU A 105 -19.65 -5.54 2.77
C LEU A 105 -20.80 -6.38 3.34
N PRO A 106 -21.52 -7.15 2.50
CA PRO A 106 -22.48 -8.13 2.98
C PRO A 106 -21.84 -9.11 3.97
N ALA A 107 -22.57 -9.49 5.02
CA ALA A 107 -22.07 -10.30 6.14
C ALA A 107 -21.17 -11.48 5.70
N ARG A 108 -21.71 -12.35 4.83
CA ARG A 108 -20.97 -13.52 4.31
C ARG A 108 -19.66 -13.15 3.60
N LYS A 109 -19.64 -12.06 2.82
CA LYS A 109 -18.42 -11.61 2.13
C LYS A 109 -17.41 -11.06 3.12
N PHE A 110 -17.88 -10.31 4.12
CA PHE A 110 -17.01 -9.74 5.14
C PHE A 110 -16.36 -10.83 6.01
N GLU A 111 -17.14 -11.80 6.49
CA GLU A 111 -16.62 -12.93 7.27
C GLU A 111 -15.60 -13.77 6.48
N ALA A 112 -15.85 -13.98 5.18
CA ALA A 112 -14.89 -14.66 4.30
C ALA A 112 -13.61 -13.85 4.12
N TYR A 113 -13.72 -12.54 3.92
CA TYR A 113 -12.60 -11.62 3.83
C TYR A 113 -11.76 -11.61 5.12
N LEU A 114 -12.38 -11.46 6.29
CA LEU A 114 -11.67 -11.48 7.57
C LEU A 114 -10.90 -12.79 7.77
N ALA A 115 -11.48 -13.92 7.37
CA ALA A 115 -10.81 -15.21 7.42
C ALA A 115 -9.63 -15.32 6.44
N MET A 116 -9.81 -14.87 5.20
CA MET A 116 -8.76 -14.90 4.16
C MET A 116 -7.55 -14.03 4.51
N GLU A 117 -7.79 -12.86 5.11
CA GLU A 117 -6.74 -11.92 5.52
C GLU A 117 -6.15 -12.22 6.90
N GLY A 118 -6.61 -13.27 7.59
CA GLY A 118 -6.12 -13.62 8.92
C GLY A 118 -6.51 -12.61 10.01
N LEU A 119 -7.60 -11.86 9.80
CA LEU A 119 -8.13 -10.86 10.73
C LEU A 119 -8.98 -11.53 11.83
N ASP A 120 -8.36 -12.47 12.56
CA ASP A 120 -9.01 -13.28 13.58
C ASP A 120 -9.54 -12.47 14.76
N GLY A 121 -8.84 -11.39 15.14
CA GLY A 121 -9.26 -10.49 16.21
C GLY A 121 -10.63 -9.85 15.92
N PRO A 122 -10.76 -9.05 14.85
CA PRO A 122 -12.04 -8.49 14.42
C PRO A 122 -13.13 -9.53 14.22
N ARG A 123 -12.79 -10.70 13.67
CA ARG A 123 -13.74 -11.80 13.43
C ARG A 123 -14.29 -12.37 14.75
N LYS A 124 -13.43 -12.65 15.73
CA LYS A 124 -13.83 -13.13 17.06
C LYS A 124 -14.69 -12.10 17.80
N GLU A 125 -14.33 -10.82 17.72
CA GLU A 125 -15.07 -9.75 18.35
C GLU A 125 -16.50 -9.63 17.79
N ARG A 126 -16.66 -9.70 16.47
CA ARG A 126 -17.97 -9.71 15.83
C ARG A 126 -18.82 -10.90 16.26
N ALA A 127 -18.24 -12.09 16.33
CA ALA A 127 -18.94 -13.28 16.80
C ALA A 127 -19.40 -13.12 18.26
N ALA A 128 -18.54 -12.59 19.13
CA ALA A 128 -18.87 -12.34 20.54
C ALA A 128 -20.02 -11.33 20.72
N ARG A 129 -20.16 -10.38 19.79
CA ARG A 129 -21.25 -9.39 19.77
C ARG A 129 -22.51 -9.87 19.05
N GLY A 130 -22.52 -11.07 18.46
CA GLY A 130 -23.63 -11.55 17.64
C GLY A 130 -23.77 -10.81 16.31
N GLU A 131 -22.69 -10.19 15.81
CA GLU A 131 -22.68 -9.37 14.60
C GLU A 131 -22.22 -10.14 13.34
N ALA A 132 -21.89 -11.44 13.48
CA ALA A 132 -21.34 -12.25 12.38
C ALA A 132 -22.25 -12.31 11.15
N ASP A 133 -23.58 -12.30 11.35
CA ASP A 133 -24.57 -12.32 10.27
C ASP A 133 -25.03 -10.90 9.83
N LEU A 134 -24.43 -9.84 10.38
CA LEU A 134 -24.70 -8.45 10.00
C LEU A 134 -23.68 -7.95 8.97
N PRO A 135 -24.04 -6.97 8.12
CA PRO A 135 -23.08 -6.31 7.24
C PRO A 135 -21.85 -5.82 8.00
N GLY A 136 -20.68 -6.04 7.39
CA GLY A 136 -19.42 -5.60 7.93
C GLY A 136 -19.08 -4.21 7.45
N ARG A 137 -18.81 -3.29 8.38
CA ARG A 137 -18.25 -1.97 8.05
C ARG A 137 -16.77 -1.97 8.40
N GLU A 138 -15.96 -1.49 7.47
CA GLU A 138 -14.54 -1.24 7.73
C GLU A 138 -14.13 0.12 7.19
N ARG A 139 -13.00 0.60 7.68
CA ARG A 139 -12.28 1.70 7.07
C ARG A 139 -10.85 1.29 6.84
N PHE A 140 -10.28 1.67 5.70
CA PHE A 140 -8.89 1.38 5.37
C PHE A 140 -8.16 2.66 4.95
N ALA A 141 -6.85 2.69 5.18
CA ALA A 141 -5.95 3.70 4.66
C ALA A 141 -4.77 3.00 3.97
N ARG A 142 -4.32 3.54 2.85
CA ARG A 142 -3.19 3.01 2.08
C ARG A 142 -1.91 3.68 2.54
N CYS A 143 -0.92 2.88 2.89
CA CYS A 143 0.36 3.34 3.44
C CYS A 143 1.58 2.76 2.69
N PRO A 144 1.60 2.72 1.33
CA PRO A 144 2.72 2.11 0.64
C PRO A 144 3.99 2.94 0.75
N LYS A 145 5.12 2.23 0.68
CA LYS A 145 6.45 2.80 0.56
C LYS A 145 7.20 2.07 -0.54
N THR A 146 8.08 2.77 -1.24
CA THR A 146 9.00 2.16 -2.21
C THR A 146 10.40 2.74 -2.04
N TRP A 147 11.42 1.89 -2.17
CA TRP A 147 12.83 2.23 -2.05
C TRP A 147 13.45 2.31 -3.44
N ILE A 148 14.05 3.45 -3.74
CA ILE A 148 14.88 3.65 -4.93
C ILE A 148 16.32 3.60 -4.42
N ALA A 149 17.00 2.48 -4.66
CA ALA A 149 18.38 2.30 -4.25
C ALA A 149 19.33 3.23 -5.02
N ALA A 150 20.48 3.45 -4.42
CA ALA A 150 21.58 4.20 -5.01
C ALA A 150 22.91 3.51 -4.71
N PRO A 151 24.01 3.89 -5.37
CA PRO A 151 25.31 3.23 -5.20
C PRO A 151 25.90 3.32 -3.78
N LYS A 152 25.50 4.32 -2.97
CA LYS A 152 26.00 4.51 -1.59
C LYS A 152 24.84 4.67 -0.61
N PRO A 153 24.02 3.62 -0.40
CA PRO A 153 22.76 3.74 0.32
C PRO A 153 22.95 4.21 1.77
N ASP A 154 22.10 5.14 2.21
CA ASP A 154 21.95 5.51 3.61
C ASP A 154 20.76 4.75 4.22
N LEU A 155 21.06 3.64 4.90
CA LEU A 155 20.04 2.80 5.54
C LEU A 155 19.24 3.54 6.61
N GLY A 156 19.76 4.64 7.16
CA GLY A 156 19.02 5.49 8.09
C GLY A 156 17.74 6.09 7.48
N ARG A 157 17.63 6.14 6.15
CA ARG A 157 16.40 6.56 5.44
C ARG A 157 15.34 5.46 5.42
N LEU A 158 15.74 4.18 5.40
CA LEU A 158 14.88 3.00 5.44
C LEU A 158 14.43 2.64 6.86
N GLU A 159 15.37 2.68 7.80
CA GLU A 159 15.22 2.18 9.18
C GLU A 159 14.36 3.07 10.08
N LYS A 160 13.93 4.23 9.59
CA LYS A 160 13.13 5.19 10.34
C LYS A 160 11.71 5.26 9.79
N PRO A 161 10.68 5.34 10.66
CA PRO A 161 9.32 5.57 10.21
C PRO A 161 9.17 6.92 9.49
N VAL A 162 8.23 6.99 8.55
CA VAL A 162 7.84 8.21 7.81
C VAL A 162 6.59 8.89 8.37
N GLY A 163 6.00 8.32 9.43
CA GLY A 163 4.82 8.85 10.12
C GLY A 163 3.49 8.46 9.46
N LEU A 164 3.45 7.31 8.77
CA LEU A 164 2.19 6.77 8.25
C LEU A 164 1.44 5.99 9.36
N PRO A 165 0.10 5.85 9.28
CA PRO A 165 -0.67 5.10 10.28
C PRO A 165 -0.20 3.65 10.48
N LEU A 166 0.10 2.93 9.40
CA LEU A 166 0.71 1.59 9.44
C LEU A 166 2.02 1.65 8.67
N GLU A 167 3.10 1.11 9.26
CA GLU A 167 4.41 1.08 8.62
C GLU A 167 5.08 -0.27 8.77
N ILE A 168 5.52 -0.81 7.63
CA ILE A 168 6.56 -1.85 7.59
C ILE A 168 7.88 -1.12 7.38
N VAL A 169 8.75 -1.10 8.38
CA VAL A 169 10.07 -0.45 8.36
C VAL A 169 11.11 -1.52 8.08
N ALA A 170 11.79 -1.42 6.94
CA ALA A 170 12.90 -2.32 6.61
C ALA A 170 14.12 -1.97 7.47
N LEU A 171 14.76 -3.00 8.03
CA LEU A 171 15.95 -2.88 8.88
C LEU A 171 17.24 -3.30 8.15
N ALA A 172 17.14 -3.50 6.83
CA ALA A 172 18.24 -3.77 5.92
C ALA A 172 17.83 -3.34 4.50
N ASP A 173 18.79 -3.18 3.59
CA ASP A 173 18.49 -2.81 2.20
C ASP A 173 17.93 -4.00 1.42
N PRO A 174 16.65 -3.95 0.97
CA PRO A 174 16.03 -5.04 0.22
C PRO A 174 16.67 -5.29 -1.16
N GLN A 175 17.51 -4.39 -1.67
CA GLN A 175 18.23 -4.58 -2.94
C GLN A 175 19.54 -5.34 -2.79
N SER A 176 20.13 -5.37 -1.59
CA SER A 176 21.43 -6.01 -1.35
C SER A 176 21.37 -7.26 -0.48
N GLU A 177 20.27 -7.44 0.26
CA GLU A 177 20.12 -8.53 1.22
C GLU A 177 19.05 -9.54 0.78
N SER A 178 19.36 -10.83 0.91
CA SER A 178 18.40 -11.91 0.66
C SER A 178 17.38 -12.07 1.80
N THR A 179 17.66 -11.50 2.96
CA THR A 179 16.79 -11.54 4.13
C THR A 179 16.66 -10.14 4.69
N VAL A 180 15.44 -9.62 4.67
CA VAL A 180 15.14 -8.24 5.09
C VAL A 180 14.37 -8.31 6.40
N PRO A 181 15.03 -8.10 7.55
CA PRO A 181 14.31 -7.92 8.80
C PRO A 181 13.42 -6.68 8.71
N VAL A 182 12.22 -6.75 9.26
CA VAL A 182 11.27 -5.64 9.29
C VAL A 182 10.75 -5.39 10.70
N ARG A 183 10.39 -4.14 10.97
CA ARG A 183 9.60 -3.75 12.14
C ARG A 183 8.25 -3.24 11.67
N VAL A 184 7.16 -3.80 12.21
CA VAL A 184 5.80 -3.34 11.93
C VAL A 184 5.36 -2.37 13.03
N LEU A 185 4.89 -1.19 12.63
CA LEU A 185 4.44 -0.14 13.51
C LEU A 185 3.01 0.27 13.18
N TYR A 186 2.20 0.52 14.22
CA TYR A 186 0.90 1.17 14.11
C TYR A 186 0.91 2.46 14.92
N HIS A 187 0.69 3.60 14.25
CA HIS A 187 0.82 4.95 14.82
C HIS A 187 2.16 5.22 15.53
N GLY A 188 3.24 4.59 15.05
CA GLY A 188 4.58 4.72 15.60
C GLY A 188 4.94 3.71 16.69
N ASP A 189 3.96 2.99 17.23
CA ASP A 189 4.18 1.96 18.25
C ASP A 189 4.34 0.57 17.60
N PRO A 190 5.17 -0.33 18.17
CA PRO A 190 5.28 -1.71 17.68
C PRO A 190 3.94 -2.41 17.63
N LEU A 191 3.65 -3.08 16.51
CA LEU A 191 2.46 -3.91 16.32
C LEU A 191 2.86 -5.40 16.43
N PRO A 192 2.76 -6.03 17.62
CA PRO A 192 3.08 -7.43 17.79
C PRO A 192 2.07 -8.33 17.07
N ASP A 193 2.50 -9.55 16.74
CA ASP A 193 1.67 -10.61 16.14
C ASP A 193 1.00 -10.26 14.80
N ALA A 194 1.46 -9.19 14.14
CA ALA A 194 0.99 -8.80 12.83
C ALA A 194 1.35 -9.87 11.78
N LEU A 195 0.35 -10.32 11.01
CA LEU A 195 0.59 -11.13 9.83
C LEU A 195 1.29 -10.29 8.77
N VAL A 196 2.49 -10.70 8.36
CA VAL A 196 3.24 -10.10 7.25
C VAL A 196 3.28 -11.10 6.11
N ARG A 197 2.90 -10.66 4.91
CA ARG A 197 2.99 -11.42 3.68
C ARG A 197 4.01 -10.75 2.75
N ALA A 198 4.76 -11.56 2.04
CA ALA A 198 5.72 -11.11 1.03
C ALA A 198 5.38 -11.75 -0.31
N TRP A 199 5.40 -10.95 -1.36
CA TRP A 199 5.26 -11.37 -2.74
C TRP A 199 6.57 -11.06 -3.47
N ASN A 200 6.94 -11.91 -4.41
CA ASN A 200 8.12 -11.70 -5.24
C ASN A 200 7.70 -11.70 -6.70
N GLN A 201 8.24 -10.76 -7.46
CA GLN A 201 8.18 -10.72 -8.91
C GLN A 201 9.61 -10.71 -9.43
N SER A 202 9.93 -11.59 -10.37
CA SER A 202 11.23 -11.56 -11.02
C SER A 202 11.38 -10.24 -11.79
N ALA A 203 12.54 -9.59 -11.68
CA ALA A 203 12.88 -8.49 -12.59
C ALA A 203 12.79 -9.04 -14.03
N THR A 204 11.90 -8.45 -14.83
CA THR A 204 11.74 -8.78 -16.24
C THR A 204 12.69 -7.94 -17.08
#